data_AF-A0A960MEI8-F1
#
_entry.id   AF-A0A960MEI8-F1
#
_cell.length_a   1.000
_cell.length_b   1.000
_cell.length_c   1.000
_cell.angle_alpha   90.00
_cell.angle_beta   90.00
_cell.angle_gamma   90.00
#
_symmetry.space_group_name_H-M   'P 1'
#
loop_
_entity.id
_entity.type
_entity.pdbx_description
1 polymer ?
#
loop_
_entity_poly.entity_id
_entity_poly.type
_entity_poly.pdbx_seq_one_letter_code
_entity_poly.pdbx_strand_id
1 'polypeptide(L)'
;IGRSFPVGAVMLLDTGGEVKFQVRPVENVDLPTPLPDADQLILDGQQRLTSLTQVLALDKPVKTFDEKKKAIQRYYYIDIELALQEGRLDEAFFAVDTDRQIKSDFGRKVDLDLSTRELECKQMMFPCREILNSDSWEESLQEHAADKFGTYMQFRKQVLTAFRNYLLPVIALGKTTSKEAVCLVFEKVNTGGVSLTVFELITASFAAEGFNLRDNWFGSKLRKVQGRAERLKKEPLLEPIENTDFIQAITLLQTYEKRQADIAAGKTGKAISAVSAKRVSMLGLQLADYHEWADQVEAGFKLAAKFLRKECFFAARDLPYRTQIVPLAAVLTHLKERWLEPKIYDKLSQWFWCGVLGELYGGAVETRVANDLEELLAWFKDDSSIPRTVYEAAFQPNRLNTLRSRNSAAYKGLNILVLREGAKDFFWKAEVQELDTEDVNLDIHHIFPKQWCEDAGIDRKVYDSIINKTPISYKANRMIGKKAPSDYLAAIQTHKQVQIGDEGMDEILSSHRIEPSLLRADDFEAFMSARSASLLKLVEQAMGKTIQTPPVVNGPASEEEETEEETE
;
A
#
# COMPACT_ATOMS: atom_id res chain seq x y z
N ILE A 1 -22.18 -20.95 21.63
CA ILE A 1 -22.03 -21.61 22.96
C ILE A 1 -23.30 -22.35 23.36
N GLY A 2 -24.47 -21.70 23.50
CA GLY A 2 -25.70 -22.39 23.94
C GLY A 2 -26.13 -23.60 23.08
N ARG A 3 -25.83 -23.59 21.77
CA ARG A 3 -26.04 -24.73 20.85
C ARG A 3 -24.84 -25.71 20.78
N SER A 4 -23.83 -25.53 21.60
CA SER A 4 -22.55 -26.27 21.56
C SER A 4 -21.79 -26.18 20.22
N PHE A 5 -22.12 -25.21 19.36
CA PHE A 5 -21.39 -24.97 18.12
C PHE A 5 -20.00 -24.36 18.38
N PRO A 6 -18.97 -24.74 17.59
CA PRO A 6 -17.63 -24.20 17.72
C PRO A 6 -17.61 -22.69 17.45
N VAL A 7 -17.07 -21.89 18.38
CA VAL A 7 -16.90 -20.43 18.24
C VAL A 7 -15.47 -20.03 17.81
N GLY A 8 -14.72 -20.99 17.26
CA GLY A 8 -13.32 -20.85 16.86
C GLY A 8 -12.33 -21.00 18.03
N ALA A 9 -11.04 -20.85 17.74
CA ALA A 9 -9.97 -20.86 18.73
C ALA A 9 -9.62 -19.44 19.21
N VAL A 10 -8.98 -19.36 20.38
CA VAL A 10 -8.28 -18.16 20.88
C VAL A 10 -6.80 -18.40 20.81
N MET A 11 -6.02 -17.36 20.51
CA MET A 11 -4.57 -17.44 20.50
C MET A 11 -3.98 -16.63 21.65
N LEU A 12 -3.13 -17.27 22.44
CA LEU A 12 -2.45 -16.70 23.59
C LEU A 12 -0.92 -16.69 23.37
N LEU A 13 -0.24 -15.72 23.97
CA LEU A 13 1.21 -15.61 23.98
C LEU A 13 1.72 -15.56 25.42
N ASP A 14 2.59 -16.50 25.78
CA ASP A 14 3.27 -16.48 27.08
C ASP A 14 4.25 -15.29 27.15
N THR A 15 4.17 -14.52 28.22
CA THR A 15 5.04 -13.35 28.43
C THR A 15 6.42 -13.74 28.98
N GLY A 16 7.35 -12.78 29.02
CA GLY A 16 8.73 -13.01 29.48
C GLY A 16 9.70 -13.51 28.39
N GLY A 17 9.28 -13.51 27.13
CA GLY A 17 10.15 -13.72 25.96
C GLY A 17 10.79 -12.43 25.43
N GLU A 18 11.46 -12.52 24.28
CA GLU A 18 12.01 -11.35 23.58
C GLU A 18 10.93 -10.42 23.02
N VAL A 19 9.71 -10.94 22.82
CA VAL A 19 8.60 -10.20 22.23
C VAL A 19 7.89 -9.35 23.29
N LYS A 20 7.87 -8.03 23.07
CA LYS A 20 7.09 -7.08 23.89
C LYS A 20 6.01 -6.43 23.03
N PHE A 21 4.79 -6.36 23.54
CA PHE A 21 3.66 -5.68 22.92
C PHE A 21 3.06 -4.65 23.87
N GLN A 22 2.44 -3.61 23.32
CA GLN A 22 1.60 -2.73 24.11
C GLN A 22 0.38 -3.51 24.63
N VAL A 23 0.23 -3.58 25.95
CA VAL A 23 -0.88 -4.27 26.60
C VAL A 23 -2.00 -3.29 26.91
N ARG A 24 -3.23 -3.73 26.70
CA ARG A 24 -4.43 -3.06 27.21
C ARG A 24 -5.34 -4.07 27.91
N PRO A 25 -6.04 -3.68 28.98
CA PRO A 25 -7.05 -4.53 29.60
C PRO A 25 -8.14 -4.92 28.60
N VAL A 26 -8.80 -6.05 28.87
CA VAL A 26 -10.09 -6.36 28.26
C VAL A 26 -11.06 -5.23 28.58
N GLU A 27 -11.87 -4.84 27.59
CA GLU A 27 -12.76 -3.69 27.75
C GLU A 27 -13.71 -3.87 28.94
N ASN A 28 -13.94 -2.78 29.68
CA ASN A 28 -14.79 -2.72 30.87
C ASN A 28 -14.26 -3.43 32.13
N VAL A 29 -13.07 -4.02 32.08
CA VAL A 29 -12.36 -4.55 33.26
C VAL A 29 -11.56 -3.44 33.94
N ASP A 30 -11.75 -3.28 35.25
CA ASP A 30 -10.93 -2.37 36.06
C ASP A 30 -9.69 -3.11 36.56
N LEU A 31 -8.51 -2.61 36.20
CA LEU A 31 -7.24 -3.09 36.72
C LEU A 31 -6.50 -1.93 37.39
N PRO A 32 -5.65 -2.20 38.40
CA PRO A 32 -4.84 -1.18 39.04
C PRO A 32 -3.90 -0.50 38.02
N THR A 33 -3.48 0.72 38.33
CA THR A 33 -2.46 1.46 37.58
C THR A 33 -1.22 1.62 38.47
N PRO A 34 -0.02 1.12 38.07
CA PRO A 34 0.29 0.47 36.80
C PRO A 34 -0.37 -0.92 36.66
N LEU A 35 -0.56 -1.35 35.40
CA LEU A 35 -1.11 -2.68 35.11
C LEU A 35 -0.18 -3.77 35.67
N PRO A 36 -0.73 -4.85 36.24
CA PRO A 36 0.08 -5.99 36.67
C PRO A 36 0.68 -6.69 35.45
N ASP A 37 1.83 -7.35 35.67
CA ASP A 37 2.40 -8.24 34.66
C ASP A 37 1.42 -9.39 34.39
N ALA A 38 1.11 -9.61 33.11
CA ALA A 38 0.25 -10.70 32.68
C ALA A 38 1.11 -11.91 32.30
N ASP A 39 0.73 -13.12 32.73
CA ASP A 39 1.41 -14.35 32.31
C ASP A 39 1.18 -14.67 30.83
N GLN A 40 0.01 -14.27 30.30
CA GLN A 40 -0.40 -14.52 28.92
C GLN A 40 -1.10 -13.29 28.30
N LEU A 41 -0.81 -13.02 27.03
CA LEU A 41 -1.47 -11.99 26.23
C LEU A 41 -2.45 -12.62 25.24
N ILE A 42 -3.62 -12.00 25.06
CA ILE A 42 -4.57 -12.38 24.01
C ILE A 42 -4.09 -11.77 22.70
N LEU A 43 -3.65 -12.63 21.77
CA LEU A 43 -3.27 -12.20 20.43
C LEU A 43 -4.49 -12.16 19.51
N ASP A 44 -5.19 -13.29 19.35
CA ASP A 44 -6.41 -13.40 18.54
C ASP A 44 -7.61 -13.86 19.37
N GLY A 45 -8.80 -13.45 18.94
CA GLY A 45 -10.04 -13.67 19.68
C GLY A 45 -10.38 -12.54 20.65
N GLN A 46 -9.70 -11.39 20.55
CA GLN A 46 -9.90 -10.27 21.47
C GLN A 46 -11.38 -9.82 21.52
N GLN A 47 -12.04 -9.63 20.38
CA GLN A 47 -13.45 -9.19 20.34
C GLN A 47 -14.39 -10.24 20.97
N ARG A 48 -14.12 -11.52 20.71
CA ARG A 48 -14.90 -12.66 21.24
C ARG A 48 -14.75 -12.75 22.75
N LEU A 49 -13.51 -12.77 23.25
CA LEU A 49 -13.24 -12.78 24.69
C LEU A 49 -13.77 -11.53 25.40
N THR A 50 -13.61 -10.36 24.79
CA THR A 50 -14.16 -9.11 25.33
C THR A 50 -15.68 -9.19 25.49
N SER A 51 -16.38 -9.74 24.50
CA SER A 51 -17.83 -9.92 24.58
C SER A 51 -18.21 -10.93 25.67
N LEU A 52 -17.54 -12.08 25.73
CA LEU A 52 -17.79 -13.11 26.74
C LEU A 52 -17.51 -12.62 28.16
N THR A 53 -16.39 -11.92 28.38
CA THR A 53 -16.06 -11.35 29.69
C THR A 53 -17.10 -10.33 30.13
N GLN A 54 -17.49 -9.40 29.24
CA GLN A 54 -18.48 -8.39 29.59
C GLN A 54 -19.86 -8.98 29.88
N VAL A 55 -20.28 -10.03 29.18
CA VAL A 55 -21.62 -10.63 29.32
C VAL A 55 -21.70 -11.64 30.47
N LEU A 56 -20.64 -12.45 30.67
CA LEU A 56 -20.68 -13.62 31.56
C LEU A 56 -19.95 -13.42 32.89
N ALA A 57 -19.04 -12.44 33.00
CA ALA A 57 -18.15 -12.32 34.15
C ALA A 57 -18.21 -10.96 34.87
N LEU A 58 -18.72 -9.90 34.22
CA LEU A 58 -18.79 -8.56 34.82
C LEU A 58 -20.20 -8.23 35.33
N ASP A 59 -20.26 -7.58 36.49
CA ASP A 59 -21.49 -7.03 37.07
C ASP A 59 -21.93 -5.68 36.45
N LYS A 60 -21.07 -5.11 35.61
CA LYS A 60 -21.31 -3.85 34.92
C LYS A 60 -22.12 -4.09 33.65
N PRO A 61 -22.94 -3.11 33.21
CA PRO A 61 -23.59 -3.21 31.92
C PRO A 61 -22.54 -3.24 30.80
N VAL A 62 -22.82 -4.02 29.76
CA VAL A 62 -21.96 -4.20 28.59
C VAL A 62 -21.96 -2.90 27.80
N LYS A 63 -20.77 -2.41 27.46
CA LYS A 63 -20.61 -1.26 26.56
C LYS A 63 -20.73 -1.77 25.11
N THR A 64 -21.70 -1.24 24.37
CA THR A 64 -21.96 -1.64 22.98
C THR A 64 -22.48 -0.45 22.16
N PHE A 65 -22.80 -0.67 20.90
CA PHE A 65 -23.35 0.34 19.99
C PHE A 65 -24.75 -0.05 19.52
N ASP A 66 -25.63 0.93 19.33
CA ASP A 66 -26.91 0.71 18.66
C ASP A 66 -26.76 0.64 17.13
N GLU A 67 -27.86 0.38 16.42
CA GLU A 67 -27.88 0.34 14.94
C GLU A 67 -27.40 1.63 14.27
N LYS A 68 -27.40 2.75 15.00
CA LYS A 68 -26.95 4.07 14.55
C LYS A 68 -25.50 4.37 14.96
N LYS A 69 -24.75 3.37 15.44
CA LYS A 69 -23.37 3.48 15.94
C LYS A 69 -23.22 4.43 17.13
N LYS A 70 -24.28 4.66 17.90
CA LYS A 70 -24.22 5.43 19.15
C LYS A 70 -23.85 4.50 20.30
N ALA A 71 -22.92 4.94 21.15
CA ALA A 71 -22.53 4.19 22.34
C ALA A 71 -23.71 4.06 23.32
N ILE A 72 -23.99 2.84 23.75
CA ILE A 72 -25.05 2.46 24.70
C ILE A 72 -24.51 1.44 25.73
N GLN A 73 -25.27 1.25 26.80
CA GLN A 73 -24.96 0.28 27.86
C GLN A 73 -26.17 -0.62 28.10
N ARG A 74 -25.96 -1.93 28.17
CA ARG A 74 -27.04 -2.92 28.27
C ARG A 74 -26.70 -4.07 29.21
N TYR A 75 -27.73 -4.59 29.88
CA TYR A 75 -27.67 -5.91 30.52
C TYR A 75 -28.28 -6.96 29.59
N TYR A 76 -27.78 -8.19 29.65
CA TYR A 76 -28.29 -9.31 28.85
C TYR A 76 -28.95 -10.35 29.73
N TYR A 77 -30.10 -10.83 29.28
CA TYR A 77 -30.94 -11.80 29.98
C TYR A 77 -31.32 -12.95 29.04
N ILE A 78 -31.72 -14.06 29.64
CA ILE A 78 -32.31 -15.22 28.97
C ILE A 78 -33.73 -15.40 29.49
N ASP A 79 -34.71 -15.41 28.60
CA ASP A 79 -36.05 -15.89 28.91
C ASP A 79 -36.01 -17.42 29.04
N ILE A 80 -36.20 -17.92 30.27
CA ILE A 80 -36.09 -19.35 30.56
C ILE A 80 -37.16 -20.15 29.82
N GLU A 81 -38.39 -19.65 29.77
CA GLU A 81 -39.51 -20.38 29.17
C GLU A 81 -39.34 -20.45 27.66
N LEU A 82 -38.86 -19.38 27.05
CA LEU A 82 -38.54 -19.33 25.64
C LEU A 82 -37.31 -20.19 25.29
N ALA A 83 -36.28 -20.21 26.14
CA ALA A 83 -35.08 -21.01 25.94
C ALA A 83 -35.34 -22.53 25.97
N LEU A 84 -36.39 -22.95 26.67
CA LEU A 84 -36.82 -24.36 26.75
C LEU A 84 -37.70 -24.80 25.57
N GLN A 85 -38.17 -23.86 24.73
CA GLN A 85 -38.93 -24.19 23.53
C GLN A 85 -38.01 -24.64 22.40
N GLU A 86 -38.42 -25.68 21.69
CA GLU A 86 -37.64 -26.25 20.59
C GLU A 86 -37.36 -25.22 19.50
N GLY A 87 -36.10 -25.07 19.11
CA GLY A 87 -35.66 -24.16 18.04
C GLY A 87 -35.57 -22.69 18.42
N ARG A 88 -36.07 -22.26 19.59
CA ARG A 88 -36.19 -20.82 19.96
C ARG A 88 -35.10 -20.29 20.89
N LEU A 89 -34.04 -21.06 21.11
CA LEU A 89 -32.93 -20.66 21.98
C LEU A 89 -32.30 -19.32 21.59
N ASP A 90 -32.21 -18.99 20.29
CA ASP A 90 -31.64 -17.71 19.84
C ASP A 90 -32.52 -16.51 20.22
N GLU A 91 -33.84 -16.68 20.16
CA GLU A 91 -34.83 -15.64 20.51
C GLU A 91 -34.91 -15.40 22.03
N ALA A 92 -34.46 -16.36 22.84
CA ALA A 92 -34.49 -16.28 24.28
C ALA A 92 -33.48 -15.26 24.86
N PHE A 93 -32.44 -14.90 24.11
CA PHE A 93 -31.45 -13.91 24.55
C PHE A 93 -31.91 -12.50 24.17
N PHE A 94 -32.01 -11.62 25.16
CA PHE A 94 -32.42 -10.24 24.92
C PHE A 94 -31.63 -9.26 25.80
N ALA A 95 -31.65 -7.98 25.41
CA ALA A 95 -30.95 -6.90 26.09
C ALA A 95 -31.94 -5.92 26.74
N VAL A 96 -31.63 -5.49 27.96
CA VAL A 96 -32.39 -4.48 28.72
C VAL A 96 -31.53 -3.25 29.00
N ASP A 97 -32.17 -2.12 29.25
CA ASP A 97 -31.48 -0.87 29.61
C ASP A 97 -30.81 -0.96 31.00
N THR A 98 -30.04 0.06 31.37
CA THR A 98 -29.26 0.08 32.62
C THR A 98 -30.11 0.07 33.89
N ASP A 99 -31.39 0.44 33.79
CA ASP A 99 -32.38 0.33 34.86
C ASP A 99 -33.03 -1.07 34.92
N ARG A 100 -32.60 -1.99 34.05
CA ARG A 100 -33.12 -3.37 33.89
C ARG A 100 -34.59 -3.42 33.51
N GLN A 101 -35.07 -2.42 32.76
CA GLN A 101 -36.44 -2.37 32.27
C GLN A 101 -36.48 -2.42 30.74
N ILE A 102 -37.58 -2.96 30.20
CA ILE A 102 -37.97 -2.79 28.79
C ILE A 102 -39.15 -1.85 28.77
N LYS A 103 -39.06 -0.78 27.97
CA LYS A 103 -40.09 0.25 27.87
C LYS A 103 -40.54 0.45 26.43
N SER A 104 -41.83 0.66 26.24
CA SER A 104 -42.44 1.10 24.98
C SER A 104 -43.01 2.51 25.10
N ASP A 105 -43.60 3.01 24.01
CA ASP A 105 -44.22 4.34 23.92
C ASP A 105 -43.28 5.47 24.37
N PHE A 106 -42.11 5.56 23.73
CA PHE A 106 -41.08 6.57 24.03
C PHE A 106 -40.65 6.60 25.51
N GLY A 107 -40.64 5.44 26.17
CA GLY A 107 -40.20 5.31 27.56
C GLY A 107 -41.28 5.56 28.61
N ARG A 108 -42.55 5.70 28.19
CA ARG A 108 -43.69 6.00 29.08
C ARG A 108 -44.33 4.75 29.68
N LYS A 109 -44.23 3.61 29.02
CA LYS A 109 -44.82 2.35 29.45
C LYS A 109 -43.72 1.34 29.75
N VAL A 110 -43.72 0.77 30.96
CA VAL A 110 -42.84 -0.35 31.33
C VAL A 110 -43.52 -1.65 30.91
N ASP A 111 -42.93 -2.38 29.98
CA ASP A 111 -43.44 -3.67 29.51
C ASP A 111 -42.82 -4.86 30.27
N LEU A 112 -41.57 -4.70 30.74
CA LEU A 112 -40.87 -5.68 31.57
C LEU A 112 -40.01 -4.96 32.60
N ASP A 113 -40.09 -5.37 33.86
CA ASP A 113 -39.31 -4.79 34.96
C ASP A 113 -38.48 -5.87 35.64
N LEU A 114 -37.16 -5.82 35.49
CA LEU A 114 -36.18 -6.75 36.09
C LEU A 114 -35.26 -6.02 37.08
N SER A 115 -35.71 -4.89 37.63
CA SER A 115 -34.92 -4.05 38.54
C SER A 115 -34.55 -4.72 39.86
N THR A 116 -35.26 -5.78 40.27
CA THR A 116 -34.98 -6.56 41.47
C THR A 116 -34.87 -8.06 41.17
N ARG A 117 -34.11 -8.78 42.01
CA ARG A 117 -33.94 -10.23 41.88
C ARG A 117 -35.26 -11.00 42.01
N GLU A 118 -36.15 -10.52 42.89
CA GLU A 118 -37.50 -11.07 43.02
C GLU A 118 -38.27 -10.99 41.70
N LEU A 119 -38.20 -9.85 41.00
CA LEU A 119 -38.86 -9.64 39.72
C LEU A 119 -38.24 -10.50 38.61
N GLU A 120 -36.92 -10.67 38.59
CA GLU A 120 -36.20 -11.60 37.70
C GLU A 120 -36.72 -13.03 37.87
N CYS A 121 -36.85 -13.50 39.12
CA CYS A 121 -37.32 -14.85 39.44
C CYS A 121 -38.80 -15.05 39.09
N LYS A 122 -39.67 -14.11 39.50
CA LYS A 122 -41.12 -14.19 39.22
C LYS A 122 -41.42 -14.20 37.73
N GLN A 123 -40.64 -13.46 36.93
CA GLN A 123 -40.81 -13.38 35.48
C GLN A 123 -39.95 -14.38 34.70
N MET A 124 -39.18 -15.25 35.38
CA MET A 124 -38.34 -16.27 34.75
C MET A 124 -37.30 -15.72 33.75
N MET A 125 -36.77 -14.53 34.06
CA MET A 125 -35.74 -13.87 33.26
C MET A 125 -34.38 -14.01 33.94
N PHE A 126 -33.51 -14.80 33.34
CA PHE A 126 -32.23 -15.19 33.92
C PHE A 126 -31.10 -14.26 33.46
N PRO A 127 -30.36 -13.58 34.36
CA PRO A 127 -29.28 -12.69 33.95
C PRO A 127 -28.07 -13.46 33.42
N CYS A 128 -27.55 -13.10 32.24
CA CYS A 128 -26.44 -13.82 31.60
C CYS A 128 -25.15 -13.85 32.42
N ARG A 129 -24.93 -12.86 33.30
CA ARG A 129 -23.76 -12.81 34.20
C ARG A 129 -23.74 -13.95 35.24
N GLU A 130 -24.87 -14.61 35.47
CA GLU A 130 -25.00 -15.71 36.45
C GLU A 130 -24.98 -17.09 35.79
N ILE A 131 -24.66 -17.15 34.50
CA ILE A 131 -24.54 -18.42 33.78
C ILE A 131 -23.43 -19.29 34.38
N LEU A 132 -22.28 -18.70 34.70
CA LEU A 132 -21.12 -19.43 35.24
C LEU A 132 -21.33 -19.85 36.70
N ASN A 133 -21.96 -18.99 37.51
CA ASN A 133 -22.36 -19.29 38.88
C ASN A 133 -23.79 -18.74 39.13
N SER A 134 -24.73 -19.64 39.37
CA SER A 134 -26.15 -19.33 39.55
C SER A 134 -26.62 -19.41 41.00
N ASP A 135 -25.75 -19.69 41.97
CA ASP A 135 -26.14 -20.05 43.34
C ASP A 135 -27.05 -18.99 43.97
N SER A 136 -26.68 -17.70 43.87
CA SER A 136 -27.49 -16.60 44.41
C SER A 136 -28.88 -16.45 43.75
N TRP A 137 -28.98 -16.78 42.46
CA TRP A 137 -30.25 -16.77 41.73
C TRP A 137 -31.11 -17.97 42.09
N GLU A 138 -30.50 -19.14 42.27
CA GLU A 138 -31.16 -20.37 42.71
C GLU A 138 -31.79 -20.18 44.10
N GLU A 139 -31.06 -19.58 45.05
CA GLU A 139 -31.57 -19.25 46.38
C GLU A 139 -32.78 -18.31 46.31
N SER A 140 -32.69 -17.25 45.50
CA SER A 140 -33.77 -16.27 45.34
C SER A 140 -35.00 -16.85 44.65
N LEU A 141 -34.82 -17.77 43.70
CA LEU A 141 -35.92 -18.48 43.04
C LEU A 141 -36.67 -19.34 44.06
N GLN A 142 -35.94 -20.05 44.92
CA GLN A 142 -36.53 -20.88 45.96
C GLN A 142 -37.32 -20.07 46.99
N GLU A 143 -36.90 -18.83 47.28
CA GLU A 143 -37.60 -17.93 48.19
C GLU A 143 -38.87 -17.31 47.57
N HIS A 144 -38.78 -16.84 46.33
CA HIS A 144 -39.82 -15.98 45.74
C HIS A 144 -40.72 -16.65 44.69
N ALA A 145 -40.31 -17.78 44.12
CA ALA A 145 -41.05 -18.51 43.07
C ALA A 145 -40.70 -20.02 43.09
N ALA A 146 -40.82 -20.65 44.26
CA ALA A 146 -40.47 -22.06 44.47
C ALA A 146 -41.21 -23.03 43.53
N ASP A 147 -42.43 -22.69 43.11
CA ASP A 147 -43.22 -23.46 42.16
C ASP A 147 -42.56 -23.56 40.77
N LYS A 148 -41.73 -22.58 40.40
CA LYS A 148 -41.02 -22.53 39.11
C LYS A 148 -39.66 -23.23 39.12
N PHE A 149 -39.22 -23.75 40.27
CA PHE A 149 -37.93 -24.40 40.44
C PHE A 149 -37.74 -25.60 39.49
N GLY A 150 -38.80 -26.36 39.22
CA GLY A 150 -38.78 -27.48 38.28
C GLY A 150 -38.41 -27.06 36.85
N THR A 151 -39.01 -25.97 36.37
CA THR A 151 -38.73 -25.39 35.05
C THR A 151 -37.30 -24.87 34.97
N TYR A 152 -36.84 -24.16 36.01
CA TYR A 152 -35.45 -23.73 36.11
C TYR A 152 -34.46 -24.90 36.04
N MET A 153 -34.74 -26.01 36.71
CA MET A 153 -33.86 -27.18 36.68
C MET A 153 -33.73 -27.80 35.28
N GLN A 154 -34.76 -27.72 34.45
CA GLN A 154 -34.67 -28.11 33.03
C GLN A 154 -33.74 -27.16 32.27
N PHE A 155 -33.91 -25.86 32.47
CA PHE A 155 -33.08 -24.82 31.85
C PHE A 155 -31.62 -24.93 32.26
N ARG A 156 -31.35 -25.19 33.55
CA ARG A 156 -30.01 -25.43 34.08
C ARG A 156 -29.32 -26.58 33.37
N LYS A 157 -30.02 -27.70 33.18
CA LYS A 157 -29.48 -28.90 32.52
C LYS A 157 -29.28 -28.72 31.02
N GLN A 158 -30.20 -28.05 30.32
CA GLN A 158 -30.16 -27.93 28.87
C GLN A 158 -29.28 -26.77 28.39
N VAL A 159 -29.37 -25.61 29.05
CA VAL A 159 -28.73 -24.37 28.61
C VAL A 159 -27.50 -24.09 29.45
N LEU A 160 -27.61 -23.96 30.78
CA LEU A 160 -26.47 -23.54 31.61
C LEU A 160 -25.33 -24.55 31.57
N THR A 161 -25.62 -25.86 31.61
CA THR A 161 -24.60 -26.91 31.47
C THR A 161 -23.83 -26.80 30.15
N ALA A 162 -24.49 -26.43 29.04
CA ALA A 162 -23.82 -26.26 27.75
C ALA A 162 -22.80 -25.12 27.80
N PHE A 163 -23.10 -24.00 28.48
CA PHE A 163 -22.14 -22.93 28.68
C PHE A 163 -21.01 -23.31 29.64
N ARG A 164 -21.33 -23.94 30.77
CA ARG A 164 -20.35 -24.31 31.81
C ARG A 164 -19.34 -25.34 31.34
N ASN A 165 -19.76 -26.26 30.48
CA ASN A 165 -18.91 -27.31 29.95
C ASN A 165 -18.30 -26.96 28.58
N TYR A 166 -18.52 -25.74 28.08
CA TYR A 166 -18.00 -25.33 26.78
C TYR A 166 -16.48 -25.16 26.85
N LEU A 167 -15.75 -26.02 26.12
CA LEU A 167 -14.31 -25.93 26.00
C LEU A 167 -13.94 -25.04 24.81
N LEU A 168 -13.23 -23.94 25.09
CA LEU A 168 -12.71 -23.06 24.06
C LEU A 168 -11.31 -23.53 23.64
N PRO A 169 -11.07 -23.88 22.36
CA PRO A 169 -9.74 -24.24 21.89
C PRO A 169 -8.76 -23.08 22.05
N VAL A 170 -7.57 -23.37 22.59
CA VAL A 170 -6.49 -22.39 22.77
C VAL A 170 -5.27 -22.81 21.98
N ILE A 171 -4.73 -21.87 21.21
CA ILE A 171 -3.41 -21.97 20.58
C ILE A 171 -2.46 -21.12 21.42
N ALA A 172 -1.56 -21.76 22.16
CA ALA A 172 -0.58 -21.06 23.00
C ALA A 172 0.78 -20.97 22.28
N LEU A 173 1.30 -19.75 22.13
CA LEU A 173 2.65 -19.48 21.65
C LEU A 173 3.58 -19.32 22.86
N GLY A 174 4.62 -20.15 22.92
CA GLY A 174 5.58 -20.10 24.02
C GLY A 174 6.51 -18.89 23.96
N LYS A 175 7.08 -18.51 25.11
CA LYS A 175 8.03 -17.38 25.27
C LYS A 175 9.27 -17.40 24.37
N THR A 176 9.66 -18.56 23.84
CA THR A 176 10.80 -18.72 22.91
C THR A 176 10.39 -18.51 21.45
N THR A 177 9.11 -18.28 21.17
CA THR A 177 8.61 -18.04 19.82
C THR A 177 9.17 -16.71 19.31
N SER A 178 9.87 -16.74 18.18
CA SER A 178 10.43 -15.52 17.61
C SER A 178 9.33 -14.54 17.27
N LYS A 179 9.64 -13.24 17.36
CA LYS A 179 8.75 -12.16 16.94
C LYS A 179 8.17 -12.41 15.55
N GLU A 180 9.01 -12.81 14.59
CA GLU A 180 8.60 -13.14 13.23
C GLU A 180 7.58 -14.29 13.18
N ALA A 181 7.81 -15.37 13.93
CA ALA A 181 6.89 -16.50 13.97
C ALA A 181 5.54 -16.10 14.59
N VAL A 182 5.54 -15.30 15.67
CA VAL A 182 4.31 -14.74 16.24
C VAL A 182 3.54 -13.95 15.18
N CYS A 183 4.23 -13.06 14.46
CA CYS A 183 3.63 -12.23 13.42
C CYS A 183 3.04 -13.04 12.27
N LEU A 184 3.76 -14.07 11.81
CA LEU A 184 3.35 -14.91 10.68
C LEU A 184 2.17 -15.81 11.03
N VAL A 185 2.15 -16.38 12.23
CA VAL A 185 0.97 -17.11 12.73
C VAL A 185 -0.22 -16.16 12.84
N PHE A 186 0.01 -14.95 13.34
CA PHE A 186 -1.02 -13.93 13.46
C PHE A 186 -1.63 -13.53 12.10
N GLU A 187 -0.81 -13.31 11.08
CA GLU A 187 -1.28 -12.99 9.72
C GLU A 187 -2.09 -14.13 9.10
N LYS A 188 -1.61 -15.37 9.23
CA LYS A 188 -2.29 -16.54 8.64
C LYS A 188 -3.64 -16.82 9.31
N VAL A 189 -3.73 -16.64 10.62
CA VAL A 189 -4.97 -16.83 11.39
C VAL A 189 -5.96 -15.69 11.11
N ASN A 190 -5.49 -14.47 10.82
CA ASN A 190 -6.32 -13.30 10.51
C ASN A 190 -6.65 -13.12 9.02
N THR A 191 -6.70 -14.21 8.25
CA THR A 191 -6.91 -14.16 6.78
C THR A 191 -8.28 -13.58 6.36
N GLY A 192 -9.24 -13.43 7.28
CA GLY A 192 -10.51 -12.71 7.04
C GLY A 192 -10.54 -11.24 7.49
N GLY A 193 -9.47 -10.73 8.13
CA GLY A 193 -9.34 -9.35 8.63
C GLY A 193 -8.36 -8.50 7.81
N VAL A 194 -8.09 -7.26 8.25
CA VAL A 194 -7.04 -6.42 7.64
C VAL A 194 -5.70 -7.13 7.77
N SER A 195 -5.07 -7.48 6.64
CA SER A 195 -3.74 -8.11 6.62
C SER A 195 -2.75 -7.27 7.42
N LEU A 196 -2.07 -7.86 8.40
CA LEU A 196 -0.93 -7.18 9.01
C LEU A 196 0.18 -7.09 7.98
N THR A 197 0.63 -5.86 7.75
CA THR A 197 1.78 -5.58 6.91
C THR A 197 3.02 -5.53 7.79
N VAL A 198 4.21 -5.57 7.20
CA VAL A 198 5.48 -5.36 7.91
C VAL A 198 5.44 -4.09 8.76
N PHE A 199 4.78 -3.04 8.26
CA PHE A 199 4.60 -1.79 8.99
C PHE A 199 3.79 -1.93 10.28
N GLU A 200 2.68 -2.68 10.28
CA GLU A 200 1.87 -2.89 11.49
C GLU A 200 2.64 -3.68 12.56
N LEU A 201 3.48 -4.63 12.13
CA LEU A 201 4.31 -5.42 13.05
C LEU A 201 5.42 -4.57 13.70
N ILE A 202 6.10 -3.74 12.92
CA ILE A 202 7.09 -2.78 13.46
C ILE A 202 6.39 -1.79 14.38
N THR A 203 5.19 -1.31 14.00
CA THR A 203 4.39 -0.40 14.83
C THR A 203 4.10 -1.00 16.20
N ALA A 204 3.64 -2.25 16.25
CA ALA A 204 3.36 -2.94 17.50
C ALA A 204 4.60 -3.09 18.39
N SER A 205 5.77 -3.26 17.76
CA SER A 205 7.06 -3.41 18.44
C SER A 205 7.52 -2.10 19.06
N PHE A 206 7.53 -1.02 18.27
CA PHE A 206 7.93 0.30 18.74
C PHE A 206 6.96 0.85 19.79
N ALA A 207 5.69 0.47 19.72
CA ALA A 207 4.71 0.83 20.74
C ALA A 207 5.05 0.25 22.12
N ALA A 208 5.67 -0.92 22.19
CA ALA A 208 6.16 -1.50 23.45
C ALA A 208 7.33 -0.71 24.05
N GLU A 209 8.05 0.06 23.23
CA GLU A 209 9.10 1.01 23.63
C GLU A 209 8.57 2.44 23.80
N GLY A 210 7.24 2.63 23.74
CA GLY A 210 6.59 3.93 23.94
C GLY A 210 6.49 4.82 22.70
N PHE A 211 6.81 4.30 21.51
CA PHE A 211 6.77 5.06 20.25
C PHE A 211 5.62 4.62 19.33
N ASN A 212 4.81 5.58 18.87
CA ASN A 212 3.72 5.32 17.95
C ASN A 212 4.13 5.59 16.49
N LEU A 213 4.61 4.54 15.81
CA LEU A 213 5.01 4.62 14.40
C LEU A 213 3.85 5.01 13.47
N ARG A 214 2.61 4.58 13.78
CA ARG A 214 1.43 4.89 12.98
C ARG A 214 1.13 6.39 12.98
N ASP A 215 1.20 7.03 14.15
CA ASP A 215 1.05 8.49 14.25
C ASP A 215 2.19 9.21 13.53
N ASN A 216 3.42 8.70 13.61
CA ASN A 216 4.56 9.31 12.93
C ASN A 216 4.38 9.27 11.40
N TRP A 217 3.85 8.18 10.87
CA TRP A 217 3.59 8.04 9.43
C TRP A 217 2.32 8.76 8.96
N PHE A 218 1.16 8.44 9.54
CA PHE A 218 -0.15 8.94 9.09
C PHE A 218 -0.58 10.25 9.74
N GLY A 219 0.04 10.65 10.85
CA GLY A 219 -0.37 11.77 11.67
C GLY A 219 -1.46 11.40 12.68
N SER A 220 -1.68 12.30 13.64
CA SER A 220 -2.71 12.16 14.66
C SER A 220 -3.23 13.52 15.09
N LYS A 221 -4.52 13.80 14.83
CA LYS A 221 -5.17 15.03 15.28
C LYS A 221 -5.25 15.10 16.82
N LEU A 222 -5.50 13.96 17.46
CA LEU A 222 -5.59 13.85 18.93
C LEU A 222 -4.26 14.23 19.60
N ARG A 223 -3.14 13.74 19.04
CA ARG A 223 -1.79 13.96 19.57
C ARG A 223 -1.07 15.15 18.93
N LYS A 224 -1.74 15.88 18.02
CA LYS A 224 -1.20 17.02 17.26
C LYS A 224 0.10 16.71 16.52
N VAL A 225 0.20 15.52 15.93
CA VAL A 225 1.35 15.08 15.13
C VAL A 225 0.99 15.15 13.64
N GLN A 226 1.80 15.83 12.85
CA GLN A 226 1.70 15.75 11.38
C GLN A 226 2.44 14.51 10.89
N GLY A 227 1.79 13.72 10.03
CA GLY A 227 2.36 12.49 9.48
C GLY A 227 3.42 12.75 8.40
N ARG A 228 4.41 11.87 8.31
CA ARG A 228 5.38 11.85 7.19
C ARG A 228 4.70 11.68 5.84
N ALA A 229 3.68 10.84 5.74
CA ALA A 229 2.93 10.61 4.50
C ALA A 229 2.33 11.92 3.97
N GLU A 230 1.76 12.74 4.85
CA GLU A 230 1.19 14.04 4.48
C GLU A 230 2.27 15.01 4.00
N ARG A 231 3.44 15.02 4.64
CA ARG A 231 4.56 15.88 4.23
C ARG A 231 5.16 15.48 2.90
N LEU A 232 5.29 14.18 2.64
CA LEU A 232 5.80 13.65 1.37
C LEU A 232 4.80 13.93 0.23
N LYS A 233 3.50 13.76 0.47
CA LYS A 233 2.42 14.03 -0.50
C LYS A 233 2.31 15.48 -0.98
N LYS A 234 2.99 16.42 -0.31
CA LYS A 234 3.12 17.81 -0.83
C LYS A 234 3.91 17.86 -2.14
N GLU A 235 4.77 16.87 -2.38
CA GLU A 235 5.46 16.68 -3.64
C GLU A 235 4.66 15.67 -4.48
N PRO A 236 4.06 16.05 -5.63
CA PRO A 236 3.21 15.16 -6.42
C PRO A 236 3.86 13.83 -6.80
N LEU A 237 5.16 13.86 -7.11
CA LEU A 237 5.96 12.67 -7.45
C LEU A 237 6.14 11.68 -6.29
N LEU A 238 5.90 12.10 -5.05
CA LEU A 238 6.03 11.27 -3.86
C LEU A 238 4.67 10.80 -3.32
N GLU A 239 3.57 11.18 -3.96
CA GLU A 239 2.23 10.73 -3.57
C GLU A 239 2.08 9.20 -3.51
N PRO A 240 2.64 8.41 -4.45
CA PRO A 240 2.49 6.96 -4.44
C PRO A 240 3.28 6.23 -3.35
N ILE A 241 4.19 6.92 -2.65
CA ILE A 241 5.08 6.29 -1.67
C ILE A 241 4.27 5.80 -0.46
N GLU A 242 4.43 4.52 -0.13
CA GLU A 242 3.78 3.92 1.05
C GLU A 242 4.76 3.74 2.20
N ASN A 243 4.20 3.35 3.35
CA ASN A 243 4.96 3.07 4.55
C ASN A 243 6.03 1.98 4.37
N THR A 244 5.77 0.96 3.55
CA THR A 244 6.72 -0.12 3.29
C THR A 244 7.95 0.38 2.54
N ASP A 245 7.80 1.27 1.57
CA ASP A 245 8.93 1.86 0.83
C ASP A 245 9.84 2.66 1.76
N PHE A 246 9.21 3.42 2.66
CA PHE A 246 9.91 4.25 3.61
C PHE A 246 10.70 3.41 4.61
N ILE A 247 10.09 2.34 5.12
CA ILE A 247 10.77 1.37 5.99
C ILE A 247 11.85 0.61 5.22
N GLN A 248 11.66 0.28 3.94
CA GLN A 248 12.68 -0.34 3.11
C GLN A 248 13.89 0.58 2.96
N ALA A 249 13.71 1.87 2.66
CA ALA A 249 14.80 2.84 2.54
C ALA A 249 15.59 2.99 3.85
N ILE A 250 14.91 3.04 5.01
CA ILE A 250 15.56 3.03 6.33
C ILE A 250 16.37 1.73 6.52
N THR A 251 15.77 0.58 6.22
CA THR A 251 16.40 -0.74 6.40
C THR A 251 17.64 -0.88 5.51
N LEU A 252 17.60 -0.37 4.29
CA LEU A 252 18.75 -0.33 3.39
C LEU A 252 19.93 0.45 3.99
N LEU A 253 19.68 1.65 4.49
CA LEU A 253 20.72 2.51 5.07
C LEU A 253 21.29 1.91 6.36
N GLN A 254 20.42 1.40 7.24
CA GLN A 254 20.82 0.76 8.48
C GLN A 254 21.67 -0.51 8.24
N THR A 255 21.25 -1.38 7.31
CA THR A 255 22.02 -2.60 7.00
C THR A 255 23.32 -2.27 6.25
N TYR A 256 23.33 -1.22 5.43
CA TYR A 256 24.53 -0.70 4.80
C TYR A 256 25.54 -0.16 5.83
N GLU A 257 25.10 0.64 6.79
CA GLU A 257 25.98 1.15 7.86
C GLU A 257 26.59 0.02 8.67
N LYS A 258 25.78 -0.98 9.07
CA LYS A 258 26.26 -2.17 9.77
C LYS A 258 27.31 -2.93 8.96
N ARG A 259 27.10 -3.06 7.65
CA ARG A 259 28.07 -3.67 6.73
C ARG A 259 29.37 -2.88 6.66
N GLN A 260 29.31 -1.55 6.55
CA GLN A 260 30.51 -0.72 6.54
C GLN A 260 31.28 -0.83 7.86
N ALA A 261 30.57 -0.88 9.00
CA ALA A 261 31.17 -1.11 10.31
C ALA A 261 31.86 -2.49 10.41
N ASP A 262 31.23 -3.54 9.87
CA ASP A 262 31.80 -4.89 9.82
C ASP A 262 33.09 -4.93 8.98
N ILE A 263 33.10 -4.25 7.82
CA ILE A 263 34.27 -4.13 6.95
C ILE A 263 35.38 -3.34 7.66
N ALA A 264 35.05 -2.22 8.29
CA ALA A 264 36.01 -1.41 9.06
C ALA A 264 36.60 -2.18 10.25
N ALA A 265 35.83 -3.09 10.85
CA ALA A 265 36.28 -4.00 11.90
C ALA A 265 37.08 -5.22 11.37
N GLY A 266 37.35 -5.29 10.07
CA GLY A 266 38.15 -6.36 9.45
C GLY A 266 37.44 -7.70 9.30
N LYS A 267 36.10 -7.75 9.42
CA LYS A 267 35.34 -8.99 9.17
C LYS A 267 35.39 -9.34 7.68
N THR A 268 35.36 -10.63 7.38
CA THR A 268 35.43 -11.15 5.99
C THR A 268 34.37 -12.21 5.71
N GLY A 269 34.04 -12.40 4.43
CA GLY A 269 33.11 -13.42 3.97
C GLY A 269 31.74 -13.34 4.65
N LYS A 270 31.24 -14.48 5.16
CA LYS A 270 29.92 -14.60 5.80
C LYS A 270 29.79 -13.86 7.13
N ALA A 271 30.90 -13.36 7.70
CA ALA A 271 30.86 -12.57 8.94
C ALA A 271 30.45 -11.11 8.70
N ILE A 272 30.44 -10.65 7.45
CA ILE A 272 29.99 -9.30 7.09
C ILE A 272 28.47 -9.30 6.92
N SER A 273 27.79 -8.36 7.57
CA SER A 273 26.36 -8.13 7.38
C SER A 273 26.04 -7.80 5.92
N ALA A 274 24.95 -8.36 5.40
CA ALA A 274 24.46 -8.05 4.06
C ALA A 274 23.56 -6.80 4.09
N VAL A 275 23.62 -5.99 3.03
CA VAL A 275 22.58 -4.98 2.79
C VAL A 275 21.31 -5.68 2.35
N SER A 276 20.17 -5.24 2.87
CA SER A 276 18.90 -5.93 2.63
C SER A 276 17.70 -5.00 2.80
N ALA A 277 16.76 -5.10 1.86
CA ALA A 277 15.41 -4.55 1.98
C ALA A 277 14.36 -5.67 2.19
N LYS A 278 14.80 -6.89 2.51
CA LYS A 278 13.90 -8.04 2.69
C LYS A 278 13.08 -7.88 3.96
N ARG A 279 11.90 -8.51 3.96
CA ARG A 279 10.96 -8.53 5.08
C ARG A 279 11.61 -8.87 6.42
N VAL A 280 12.44 -9.91 6.47
CA VAL A 280 13.14 -10.34 7.70
C VAL A 280 13.99 -9.19 8.27
N SER A 281 14.72 -8.47 7.42
CA SER A 281 15.54 -7.33 7.82
C SER A 281 14.71 -6.16 8.31
N MET A 282 13.59 -5.85 7.65
CA MET A 282 12.66 -4.81 8.08
C MET A 282 12.06 -5.10 9.46
N LEU A 283 11.66 -6.34 9.73
CA LEU A 283 11.10 -6.74 11.03
C LEU A 283 12.13 -6.69 12.18
N GLY A 284 13.41 -6.78 11.83
CA GLY A 284 14.55 -6.65 12.74
C GLY A 284 14.97 -5.21 13.03
N LEU A 285 14.35 -4.21 12.38
CA LEU A 285 14.64 -2.79 12.61
C LEU A 285 14.34 -2.41 14.07
N GLN A 286 15.31 -1.77 14.74
CA GLN A 286 15.14 -1.29 16.11
C GLN A 286 14.61 0.15 16.13
N LEU A 287 14.00 0.57 17.24
CA LEU A 287 13.49 1.93 17.36
C LEU A 287 14.60 2.98 17.24
N ALA A 288 15.80 2.69 17.77
CA ALA A 288 16.97 3.56 17.64
C ALA A 288 17.37 3.78 16.17
N ASP A 289 17.37 2.70 15.36
CA ASP A 289 17.66 2.78 13.93
C ASP A 289 16.63 3.65 13.20
N TYR A 290 15.34 3.50 13.55
CA TYR A 290 14.28 4.31 12.97
C TYR A 290 14.45 5.80 13.31
N HIS A 291 14.79 6.12 14.55
CA HIS A 291 15.04 7.50 14.95
C HIS A 291 16.24 8.13 14.24
N GLU A 292 17.31 7.37 14.03
CA GLU A 292 18.49 7.84 13.30
C GLU A 292 18.16 8.16 11.85
N TRP A 293 17.46 7.25 11.17
CA TRP A 293 17.33 7.31 9.72
C TRP A 293 16.06 7.99 9.21
N ALA A 294 14.96 8.03 9.97
CA ALA A 294 13.67 8.45 9.42
C ALA A 294 13.67 9.89 8.88
N ASP A 295 14.26 10.86 9.59
CA ASP A 295 14.32 12.25 9.09
C ASP A 295 15.25 12.39 7.87
N GLN A 296 16.35 11.64 7.87
CA GLN A 296 17.31 11.63 6.75
C GLN A 296 16.69 11.01 5.50
N VAL A 297 15.97 9.90 5.65
CA VAL A 297 15.24 9.24 4.56
C VAL A 297 14.12 10.12 4.03
N GLU A 298 13.37 10.82 4.88
CA GLU A 298 12.36 11.79 4.41
C GLU A 298 13.02 12.89 3.55
N ALA A 299 14.20 13.39 3.94
CA ALA A 299 14.96 14.33 3.12
C ALA A 299 15.45 13.67 1.81
N GLY A 300 15.91 12.42 1.86
CA GLY A 300 16.33 11.65 0.69
C GLY A 300 15.21 11.46 -0.34
N PHE A 301 13.98 11.16 0.08
CA PHE A 301 12.83 11.11 -0.83
C PHE A 301 12.54 12.47 -1.47
N LYS A 302 12.67 13.57 -0.72
CA LYS A 302 12.53 14.94 -1.29
C LYS A 302 13.64 15.24 -2.30
N LEU A 303 14.87 14.76 -2.08
CA LEU A 303 15.94 14.84 -3.08
C LEU A 303 15.61 13.97 -4.30
N ALA A 304 15.03 12.78 -4.13
CA ALA A 304 14.59 11.94 -5.24
C ALA A 304 13.54 12.65 -6.11
N ALA A 305 12.59 13.36 -5.50
CA ALA A 305 11.65 14.19 -6.25
C ALA A 305 12.35 15.30 -7.05
N LYS A 306 13.36 15.96 -6.48
CA LYS A 306 14.17 16.96 -7.20
C LYS A 306 14.95 16.36 -8.38
N PHE A 307 15.53 15.18 -8.18
CA PHE A 307 16.20 14.44 -9.26
C PHE A 307 15.21 14.09 -10.38
N LEU A 308 14.05 13.54 -10.03
CA LEU A 308 12.99 13.19 -10.99
C LEU A 308 12.49 14.40 -11.78
N ARG A 309 12.32 15.58 -11.15
CA ARG A 309 12.01 16.82 -11.87
C ARG A 309 13.08 17.23 -12.86
N LYS A 310 14.36 17.06 -12.50
CA LYS A 310 15.48 17.34 -13.40
C LYS A 310 15.49 16.38 -14.60
N GLU A 311 14.99 15.16 -14.42
CA GLU A 311 14.71 14.18 -15.49
C GLU A 311 13.34 14.40 -16.19
N CYS A 312 12.67 15.54 -15.94
CA CYS A 312 11.39 15.93 -16.54
C CYS A 312 10.16 15.08 -16.17
N PHE A 313 10.17 14.48 -14.97
CA PHE A 313 8.94 13.92 -14.37
C PHE A 313 8.23 14.99 -13.53
N PHE A 314 6.92 15.15 -13.74
CA PHE A 314 6.10 16.14 -13.01
C PHE A 314 4.89 15.53 -12.29
N ALA A 315 4.33 14.44 -12.80
CA ALA A 315 3.19 13.76 -12.19
C ALA A 315 3.48 12.30 -11.81
N ALA A 316 2.84 11.84 -10.74
CA ALA A 316 2.97 10.47 -10.25
C ALA A 316 2.58 9.40 -11.29
N ARG A 317 1.58 9.70 -12.14
CA ARG A 317 1.11 8.79 -13.20
C ARG A 317 2.21 8.44 -14.21
N ASP A 318 3.18 9.34 -14.39
CA ASP A 318 4.27 9.19 -15.37
C ASP A 318 5.45 8.41 -14.81
N LEU A 319 5.44 8.09 -13.51
CA LEU A 319 6.51 7.30 -12.88
C LEU A 319 6.48 5.85 -13.38
N PRO A 320 7.61 5.32 -13.90
CA PRO A 320 7.68 3.95 -14.37
C PRO A 320 7.64 2.94 -13.22
N TYR A 321 8.45 3.19 -12.18
CA TYR A 321 8.62 2.27 -11.06
C TYR A 321 8.72 3.01 -9.73
N ARG A 322 7.70 2.84 -8.89
CA ARG A 322 7.74 3.26 -7.49
C ARG A 322 8.87 2.56 -6.72
N THR A 323 9.09 1.28 -7.01
CA THR A 323 10.12 0.45 -6.37
C THR A 323 11.55 0.92 -6.63
N GLN A 324 11.82 1.60 -7.75
CA GLN A 324 13.14 2.18 -8.06
C GLN A 324 13.40 3.49 -7.28
N ILE A 325 12.34 4.16 -6.81
CA ILE A 325 12.48 5.38 -6.00
C ILE A 325 13.08 5.06 -4.63
N VAL A 326 12.87 3.84 -4.11
CA VAL A 326 13.43 3.40 -2.81
C VAL A 326 14.96 3.42 -2.77
N PRO A 327 15.69 2.72 -3.66
CA PRO A 327 17.15 2.79 -3.69
C PRO A 327 17.64 4.19 -4.09
N LEU A 328 16.93 4.92 -4.96
CA LEU A 328 17.25 6.31 -5.31
C LEU A 328 17.23 7.20 -4.06
N ALA A 329 16.18 7.14 -3.25
CA ALA A 329 16.05 7.90 -2.01
C ALA A 329 17.13 7.53 -0.98
N ALA A 330 17.45 6.25 -0.85
CA ALA A 330 18.53 5.79 0.04
C ALA A 330 19.90 6.33 -0.42
N VAL A 331 20.22 6.22 -1.71
CA VAL A 331 21.46 6.76 -2.28
C VAL A 331 21.55 8.27 -2.09
N LEU A 332 20.47 9.01 -2.37
CA LEU A 332 20.42 10.46 -2.20
C LEU A 332 20.47 10.89 -0.73
N THR A 333 19.97 10.07 0.20
CA THR A 333 20.16 10.29 1.63
C THR A 333 21.66 10.28 1.99
N HIS A 334 22.42 9.37 1.41
CA HIS A 334 23.87 9.28 1.63
C HIS A 334 24.65 10.38 0.92
N LEU A 335 24.30 10.69 -0.34
CA LEU A 335 24.98 11.71 -1.14
C LEU A 335 24.71 13.14 -0.66
N LYS A 336 23.51 13.41 -0.10
CA LYS A 336 23.02 14.76 0.19
C LYS A 336 23.18 15.62 -1.06
N GLU A 337 23.75 16.83 -0.98
CA GLU A 337 23.92 17.74 -2.14
C GLU A 337 24.88 17.23 -3.23
N ARG A 338 25.71 16.22 -2.95
CA ARG A 338 26.71 15.71 -3.90
C ARG A 338 26.12 15.09 -5.17
N TRP A 339 24.84 14.73 -5.17
CA TRP A 339 24.15 14.24 -6.37
C TRP A 339 24.11 15.26 -7.51
N LEU A 340 24.32 16.56 -7.22
CA LEU A 340 24.42 17.62 -8.21
C LEU A 340 25.80 17.70 -8.88
N GLU A 341 26.82 17.03 -8.33
CA GLU A 341 28.13 16.93 -8.98
C GLU A 341 27.94 16.27 -10.35
N PRO A 342 28.41 16.88 -11.47
CA PRO A 342 28.05 16.43 -12.82
C PRO A 342 28.30 14.95 -13.07
N LYS A 343 29.48 14.42 -12.66
CA LYS A 343 29.81 13.00 -12.81
C LYS A 343 28.89 12.07 -12.01
N ILE A 344 28.45 12.50 -10.82
CA ILE A 344 27.54 11.70 -9.99
C ILE A 344 26.14 11.74 -10.60
N TYR A 345 25.70 12.92 -11.05
CA TYR A 345 24.43 13.09 -11.72
C TYR A 345 24.34 12.23 -12.98
N ASP A 346 25.34 12.26 -13.85
CA ASP A 346 25.35 11.50 -15.11
C ASP A 346 25.25 9.99 -14.85
N LYS A 347 26.00 9.48 -13.86
CA LYS A 347 25.93 8.07 -13.44
C LYS A 347 24.57 7.70 -12.84
N LEU A 348 24.01 8.58 -12.01
CA LEU A 348 22.71 8.35 -11.40
C LEU A 348 21.59 8.38 -12.45
N SER A 349 21.66 9.29 -13.41
CA SER A 349 20.76 9.35 -14.58
C SER A 349 20.87 8.09 -15.42
N GLN A 350 22.09 7.67 -15.77
CA GLN A 350 22.32 6.44 -16.53
C GLN A 350 21.75 5.21 -15.81
N TRP A 351 22.01 5.05 -14.50
CA TRP A 351 21.44 3.96 -13.70
C TRP A 351 19.91 4.01 -13.69
N PHE A 352 19.33 5.20 -13.50
CA PHE A 352 17.88 5.36 -13.47
C PHE A 352 17.25 4.90 -14.78
N TRP A 353 17.75 5.41 -15.91
CA TRP A 353 17.26 5.08 -17.24
C TRP A 353 17.54 3.63 -17.65
N CYS A 354 18.66 3.04 -17.26
CA CYS A 354 18.90 1.60 -17.42
C CYS A 354 17.85 0.77 -16.67
N GLY A 355 17.46 1.17 -15.47
CA GLY A 355 16.40 0.51 -14.71
C GLY A 355 15.02 0.59 -15.37
N VAL A 356 14.66 1.78 -15.87
CA VAL A 356 13.37 2.03 -16.54
C VAL A 356 13.28 1.31 -17.88
N LEU A 357 14.26 1.52 -18.76
CA LEU A 357 14.26 1.00 -20.13
C LEU A 357 14.63 -0.48 -20.20
N GLY A 358 15.40 -0.98 -19.24
CA GLY A 358 15.62 -2.41 -19.07
C GLY A 358 14.47 -3.14 -18.36
N GLU A 359 13.41 -2.42 -17.97
CA GLU A 359 12.22 -2.95 -17.28
C GLU A 359 12.56 -3.77 -16.01
N LEU A 360 13.59 -3.34 -15.26
CA LEU A 360 14.25 -4.14 -14.22
C LEU A 360 13.55 -4.13 -12.86
N TYR A 361 12.48 -3.34 -12.70
CA TYR A 361 11.83 -3.08 -11.40
C TYR A 361 10.36 -3.54 -11.32
N GLY A 362 9.88 -4.35 -12.28
CA GLY A 362 8.50 -4.86 -12.32
C GLY A 362 8.23 -6.12 -11.47
N GLY A 363 9.26 -6.76 -10.88
CA GLY A 363 9.14 -8.05 -10.18
C GLY A 363 9.69 -8.08 -8.75
N ALA A 364 10.20 -9.23 -8.30
CA ALA A 364 10.84 -9.41 -6.99
C ALA A 364 12.19 -8.65 -6.92
N VAL A 365 12.13 -7.40 -6.48
CA VAL A 365 13.21 -6.39 -6.61
C VAL A 365 14.00 -6.16 -5.34
N GLU A 366 13.66 -6.78 -4.21
CA GLU A 366 14.29 -6.48 -2.91
C GLU A 366 15.80 -6.74 -2.93
N THR A 367 16.23 -7.77 -3.67
CA THR A 367 17.65 -8.06 -3.86
C THR A 367 18.31 -7.00 -4.75
N ARG A 368 17.66 -6.57 -5.83
CA ARG A 368 18.18 -5.53 -6.74
C ARG A 368 18.33 -4.20 -6.00
N VAL A 369 17.28 -3.76 -5.32
CA VAL A 369 17.25 -2.54 -4.51
C VAL A 369 18.37 -2.51 -3.46
N ALA A 370 18.65 -3.65 -2.81
CA ALA A 370 19.78 -3.75 -1.86
C ALA A 370 21.15 -3.63 -2.55
N ASN A 371 21.34 -4.33 -3.68
CA ASN A 371 22.58 -4.24 -4.45
C ASN A 371 22.80 -2.85 -5.04
N ASP A 372 21.75 -2.18 -5.53
CA ASP A 372 21.84 -0.85 -6.15
C ASP A 372 22.46 0.17 -5.19
N LEU A 373 22.08 0.16 -3.91
CA LEU A 373 22.67 1.07 -2.92
C LEU A 373 24.19 0.86 -2.81
N GLU A 374 24.64 -0.39 -2.66
CA GLU A 374 26.07 -0.70 -2.55
C GLU A 374 26.83 -0.38 -3.83
N GLU A 375 26.31 -0.82 -4.96
CA GLU A 375 26.97 -0.75 -6.26
C GLU A 375 27.04 0.69 -6.78
N LEU A 376 26.00 1.51 -6.58
CA LEU A 376 26.05 2.93 -6.93
C LEU A 376 27.08 3.68 -6.07
N LEU A 377 27.07 3.46 -4.75
CA LEU A 377 28.01 4.13 -3.85
C LEU A 377 29.47 3.70 -4.12
N ALA A 378 29.70 2.47 -4.58
CA ALA A 378 30.99 2.03 -5.08
C ALA A 378 31.33 2.71 -6.41
N TRP A 379 30.40 2.72 -7.37
CA TRP A 379 30.61 3.30 -8.70
C TRP A 379 30.93 4.79 -8.65
N PHE A 380 30.34 5.55 -7.74
CA PHE A 380 30.68 6.98 -7.58
C PHE A 380 32.13 7.21 -7.13
N LYS A 381 32.79 6.20 -6.55
CA LYS A 381 34.19 6.27 -6.11
C LYS A 381 35.15 5.67 -7.14
N ASP A 382 34.70 4.67 -7.89
CA ASP A 382 35.52 3.92 -8.85
C ASP A 382 34.73 3.66 -10.13
N ASP A 383 35.17 4.26 -11.24
CA ASP A 383 34.53 4.15 -12.56
C ASP A 383 34.46 2.70 -13.09
N SER A 384 35.33 1.79 -12.59
CA SER A 384 35.32 0.37 -12.99
C SER A 384 34.26 -0.47 -12.29
N SER A 385 33.70 0.03 -11.19
CA SER A 385 32.69 -0.65 -10.37
C SER A 385 31.27 -0.44 -10.91
N ILE A 386 31.03 -0.75 -12.20
CA ILE A 386 29.75 -0.52 -12.88
C ILE A 386 28.63 -1.35 -12.22
N PRO A 387 27.49 -0.75 -11.81
CA PRO A 387 26.38 -1.47 -11.19
C PRO A 387 25.73 -2.48 -12.12
N ARG A 388 25.17 -3.54 -11.56
CA ARG A 388 24.45 -4.58 -12.31
C ARG A 388 23.24 -4.03 -13.04
N THR A 389 22.51 -3.12 -12.44
CA THR A 389 21.36 -2.47 -13.09
C THR A 389 21.81 -1.72 -14.34
N VAL A 390 23.03 -1.18 -14.36
CA VAL A 390 23.60 -0.60 -15.59
C VAL A 390 23.98 -1.72 -16.55
N TYR A 391 24.89 -2.65 -16.22
CA TYR A 391 25.40 -3.60 -17.22
C TYR A 391 24.41 -4.69 -17.68
N GLU A 392 23.46 -5.12 -16.83
CA GLU A 392 22.41 -6.11 -17.17
C GLU A 392 21.29 -5.50 -18.02
N ALA A 393 21.06 -4.18 -17.94
CA ALA A 393 19.99 -3.54 -18.69
C ALA A 393 20.23 -3.66 -20.21
N ALA A 394 19.20 -4.09 -20.92
CA ALA A 394 19.17 -4.20 -22.36
C ALA A 394 17.80 -3.76 -22.89
N PHE A 395 17.78 -3.07 -24.03
CA PHE A 395 16.56 -2.70 -24.73
C PHE A 395 16.56 -3.36 -26.10
N GLN A 396 15.53 -4.16 -26.39
CA GLN A 396 15.41 -4.82 -27.70
C GLN A 396 14.76 -3.86 -28.70
N PRO A 397 15.30 -3.65 -29.91
CA PRO A 397 14.71 -2.73 -30.90
C PRO A 397 13.23 -2.99 -31.20
N ASN A 398 12.85 -4.27 -31.31
CA ASN A 398 11.48 -4.68 -31.59
C ASN A 398 10.49 -4.33 -30.46
N ARG A 399 10.99 -4.04 -29.24
CA ARG A 399 10.14 -3.62 -28.12
C ARG A 399 9.35 -2.36 -28.49
N LEU A 400 9.92 -1.42 -29.25
CA LEU A 400 9.19 -0.23 -29.73
C LEU A 400 7.89 -0.57 -30.48
N ASN A 401 7.85 -1.65 -31.25
CA ASN A 401 6.64 -2.04 -32.00
C ASN A 401 5.53 -2.63 -31.10
N THR A 402 5.88 -3.03 -29.88
CA THR A 402 4.96 -3.70 -28.94
C THR A 402 4.56 -2.83 -27.76
N LEU A 403 5.28 -1.72 -27.51
CA LEU A 403 4.94 -0.74 -26.48
C LEU A 403 3.66 0.02 -26.87
N ARG A 404 2.52 -0.47 -26.39
CA ARG A 404 1.19 0.12 -26.64
C ARG A 404 0.56 0.66 -25.37
N SER A 405 0.77 -0.06 -24.25
CA SER A 405 0.16 0.22 -22.95
C SER A 405 0.83 1.36 -22.20
N ARG A 406 -0.01 2.27 -21.70
CA ARG A 406 0.42 3.37 -20.82
C ARG A 406 0.97 2.94 -19.47
N ASN A 407 0.73 1.68 -19.08
CA ASN A 407 1.24 1.13 -17.82
C ASN A 407 2.67 0.59 -17.95
N SER A 408 3.17 0.33 -19.17
CA SER A 408 4.55 -0.13 -19.37
C SER A 408 5.55 0.92 -18.91
N ALA A 409 6.56 0.49 -18.17
CA ALA A 409 7.61 1.36 -17.68
C ALA A 409 8.44 1.97 -18.83
N ALA A 410 8.79 1.16 -19.82
CA ALA A 410 9.49 1.63 -21.02
C ALA A 410 8.63 2.60 -21.83
N TYR A 411 7.31 2.38 -21.91
CA TYR A 411 6.38 3.31 -22.55
C TYR A 411 6.38 4.68 -21.87
N LYS A 412 6.23 4.72 -20.54
CA LYS A 412 6.30 5.98 -19.76
C LYS A 412 7.66 6.64 -19.93
N GLY A 413 8.73 5.85 -19.79
CA GLY A 413 10.11 6.32 -19.89
C GLY A 413 10.42 6.99 -21.23
N LEU A 414 10.02 6.40 -22.35
CA LEU A 414 10.25 6.96 -23.68
C LEU A 414 9.54 8.31 -23.89
N ASN A 415 8.29 8.44 -23.44
CA ASN A 415 7.57 9.71 -23.54
C ASN A 415 8.25 10.81 -22.73
N ILE A 416 8.72 10.49 -21.51
CA ILE A 416 9.45 11.45 -20.69
C ILE A 416 10.82 11.78 -21.28
N LEU A 417 11.53 10.82 -21.88
CA LEU A 417 12.79 11.11 -22.58
C LEU A 417 12.60 12.08 -23.74
N VAL A 418 11.53 11.94 -24.52
CA VAL A 418 11.23 12.89 -25.60
C VAL A 418 11.07 14.30 -25.03
N LEU A 419 10.32 14.46 -23.92
CA LEU A 419 10.17 15.75 -23.24
C LEU A 419 11.48 16.28 -22.68
N ARG A 420 12.31 15.41 -22.08
CA ARG A 420 13.62 15.76 -21.51
C ARG A 420 14.59 16.33 -22.55
N GLU A 421 14.48 15.88 -23.81
CA GLU A 421 15.31 16.36 -24.92
C GLU A 421 14.80 17.66 -25.54
N GLY A 422 13.86 18.36 -24.89
CA GLY A 422 13.38 19.67 -25.31
C GLY A 422 12.20 19.63 -26.28
N ALA A 423 11.40 18.57 -26.25
CA ALA A 423 10.18 18.49 -27.06
C ALA A 423 9.19 19.62 -26.71
N LYS A 424 8.73 20.34 -27.73
CA LYS A 424 7.82 21.50 -27.61
C LYS A 424 6.41 21.16 -28.05
N ASP A 425 5.41 21.57 -27.29
CA ASP A 425 4.02 21.36 -27.69
C ASP A 425 3.69 22.01 -29.05
N PHE A 426 2.96 21.28 -29.90
CA PHE A 426 2.68 21.70 -31.28
C PHE A 426 1.86 22.99 -31.37
N PHE A 427 1.07 23.32 -30.34
CA PHE A 427 0.23 24.51 -30.31
C PHE A 427 0.90 25.65 -29.53
N TRP A 428 1.33 25.36 -28.30
CA TRP A 428 1.86 26.35 -27.36
C TRP A 428 3.32 26.72 -27.64
N LYS A 429 4.05 25.87 -28.37
CA LYS A 429 5.47 26.06 -28.75
C LYS A 429 6.41 26.15 -27.54
N ALA A 430 5.96 25.61 -26.41
CA ALA A 430 6.62 25.66 -25.12
C ALA A 430 7.04 24.25 -24.68
N GLU A 431 8.12 24.18 -23.89
CA GLU A 431 8.65 22.93 -23.35
C GLU A 431 7.86 22.46 -22.13
N VAL A 432 8.02 21.20 -21.74
CA VAL A 432 7.26 20.60 -20.61
C VAL A 432 7.39 21.39 -19.31
N GLN A 433 8.57 21.97 -19.03
CA GLN A 433 8.82 22.73 -17.80
C GLN A 433 7.98 24.02 -17.76
N GLU A 434 7.88 24.71 -18.89
CA GLU A 434 7.07 25.93 -19.02
C GLU A 434 5.58 25.57 -18.89
N LEU A 435 5.15 24.51 -19.56
CA LEU A 435 3.76 24.06 -19.54
C LEU A 435 3.32 23.59 -18.15
N ASP A 436 4.17 22.89 -17.41
CA ASP A 436 3.90 22.49 -16.02
C ASP A 436 3.70 23.72 -15.12
N THR A 437 4.51 24.77 -15.28
CA THR A 437 4.35 26.02 -14.52
C THR A 437 3.08 26.79 -14.87
N GLU A 438 2.51 26.57 -16.06
CA GLU A 438 1.28 27.19 -16.54
C GLU A 438 0.04 26.30 -16.31
N ASP A 439 0.18 25.20 -15.57
CA ASP A 439 -0.88 24.20 -15.34
C ASP A 439 -1.43 23.58 -16.64
N VAL A 440 -0.63 23.56 -17.72
CA VAL A 440 -0.99 22.95 -19.00
C VAL A 440 -0.57 21.49 -19.01
N ASN A 441 -1.55 20.61 -18.85
CA ASN A 441 -1.32 19.17 -18.90
C ASN A 441 -1.00 18.67 -20.32
N LEU A 442 0.01 17.80 -20.40
CA LEU A 442 0.29 16.99 -21.58
C LEU A 442 -0.36 15.61 -21.45
N ASP A 443 -0.76 15.06 -22.58
CA ASP A 443 -1.19 13.68 -22.70
C ASP A 443 -0.65 13.07 -24.00
N ILE A 444 -0.60 11.74 -24.06
CA ILE A 444 0.06 10.99 -25.12
C ILE A 444 -0.96 10.66 -26.20
N HIS A 445 -0.73 11.20 -27.39
CA HIS A 445 -1.65 11.10 -28.52
C HIS A 445 -0.96 10.58 -29.77
N HIS A 446 -1.74 10.03 -30.69
CA HIS A 446 -1.24 9.57 -31.98
C HIS A 446 -0.81 10.75 -32.87
N ILE A 447 0.32 10.60 -33.55
CA ILE A 447 0.83 11.58 -34.52
C ILE A 447 0.07 11.42 -35.84
N PHE A 448 0.05 10.21 -36.40
CA PHE A 448 -0.93 9.83 -37.41
C PHE A 448 -2.21 9.39 -36.72
N PRO A 449 -3.33 10.12 -36.87
CA PRO A 449 -4.52 9.85 -36.06
C PRO A 449 -5.11 8.47 -36.30
N LYS A 450 -5.64 7.86 -35.24
CA LYS A 450 -6.27 6.53 -35.26
C LYS A 450 -7.26 6.36 -36.43
N GLN A 451 -8.18 7.30 -36.61
CA GLN A 451 -9.16 7.22 -37.70
C GLN A 451 -8.48 7.23 -39.08
N TRP A 452 -7.47 8.08 -39.28
CA TRP A 452 -6.75 8.13 -40.55
C TRP A 452 -6.06 6.80 -40.85
N CYS A 453 -5.45 6.18 -39.83
CA CYS A 453 -4.83 4.85 -39.97
C CYS A 453 -5.85 3.75 -40.27
N GLU A 454 -7.00 3.78 -39.59
CA GLU A 454 -8.11 2.83 -39.82
C GLU A 454 -8.66 2.95 -41.26
N ASP A 455 -8.88 4.17 -41.72
CA ASP A 455 -9.38 4.45 -43.08
C ASP A 455 -8.35 4.04 -44.15
N ALA A 456 -7.06 4.11 -43.84
CA ALA A 456 -5.96 3.63 -44.68
C ALA A 456 -5.73 2.10 -44.60
N GLY A 457 -6.48 1.38 -43.75
CA GLY A 457 -6.35 -0.08 -43.59
C GLY A 457 -5.10 -0.54 -42.84
N ILE A 458 -4.49 0.35 -42.03
CA ILE A 458 -3.30 0.04 -41.24
C ILE A 458 -3.71 -0.72 -39.97
N ASP A 459 -3.01 -1.82 -39.66
CA ASP A 459 -3.31 -2.65 -38.50
C ASP A 459 -3.12 -1.88 -37.17
N ARG A 460 -4.08 -2.04 -36.25
CA ARG A 460 -4.06 -1.47 -34.90
C ARG A 460 -2.76 -1.77 -34.15
N LYS A 461 -2.24 -2.98 -34.26
CA LYS A 461 -0.99 -3.41 -33.61
C LYS A 461 0.21 -2.57 -34.05
N VAL A 462 0.15 -1.95 -35.24
CA VAL A 462 1.21 -1.09 -35.78
C VAL A 462 0.99 0.37 -35.36
N TYR A 463 -0.19 0.94 -35.63
CA TYR A 463 -0.42 2.36 -35.38
C TYR A 463 -0.56 2.72 -33.89
N ASP A 464 -0.90 1.76 -33.01
CA ASP A 464 -0.99 1.99 -31.56
C ASP A 464 0.36 1.90 -30.83
N SER A 465 1.44 1.54 -31.52
CA SER A 465 2.77 1.50 -30.92
C SER A 465 3.27 2.90 -30.53
N ILE A 466 4.18 2.95 -29.55
CA ILE A 466 4.83 4.19 -29.07
C ILE A 466 5.45 5.02 -30.20
N ILE A 467 5.87 4.36 -31.29
CA ILE A 467 6.50 5.02 -32.45
C ILE A 467 5.54 6.04 -33.09
N ASN A 468 4.23 5.80 -33.06
CA ASN A 468 3.23 6.73 -33.58
C ASN A 468 2.60 7.60 -32.48
N LYS A 469 3.14 7.61 -31.25
CA LYS A 469 2.57 8.37 -30.13
C LYS A 469 3.54 9.42 -29.62
N THR A 470 3.03 10.53 -29.10
CA THR A 470 3.86 11.59 -28.51
C THR A 470 3.09 12.44 -27.51
N PRO A 471 3.75 12.93 -26.44
CA PRO A 471 3.09 13.79 -25.45
C PRO A 471 2.87 15.19 -26.03
N ILE A 472 1.60 15.63 -26.08
CA ILE A 472 1.19 16.96 -26.52
C ILE A 472 -0.02 17.41 -25.70
N SER A 473 -0.30 18.71 -25.71
CA SER A 473 -1.42 19.29 -25.00
C SER A 473 -2.75 18.89 -25.63
N TYR A 474 -3.81 18.92 -24.82
CA TYR A 474 -5.18 18.74 -25.31
C TYR A 474 -5.52 19.68 -26.47
N LYS A 475 -4.96 20.91 -26.49
CA LYS A 475 -5.23 21.89 -27.53
C LYS A 475 -4.58 21.52 -28.87
N ALA A 476 -3.34 21.02 -28.84
CA ALA A 476 -2.68 20.44 -30.01
C ALA A 476 -3.45 19.21 -30.52
N ASN A 477 -3.83 18.30 -29.62
CA ASN A 477 -4.60 17.10 -29.98
C ASN A 477 -5.95 17.42 -30.65
N ARG A 478 -6.68 18.43 -30.16
CA ARG A 478 -7.93 18.88 -30.81
C ARG A 478 -7.73 19.39 -32.24
N MET A 479 -6.58 19.99 -32.53
CA MET A 479 -6.26 20.49 -33.87
C MET A 479 -5.90 19.35 -34.83
N ILE A 480 -5.19 18.34 -34.32
CA ILE A 480 -4.89 17.08 -35.02
C ILE A 480 -6.19 16.36 -35.40
N GLY A 481 -7.04 16.05 -34.42
CA GLY A 481 -8.33 15.42 -34.65
C GLY A 481 -8.22 14.10 -35.41
N LYS A 482 -8.92 14.00 -36.55
CA LYS A 482 -8.94 12.81 -37.43
C LYS A 482 -8.23 13.03 -38.77
N LYS A 483 -7.48 14.12 -38.91
CA LYS A 483 -6.94 14.60 -40.19
C LYS A 483 -5.61 13.95 -40.53
N ALA A 484 -5.27 13.94 -41.82
CA ALA A 484 -3.91 13.61 -42.24
C ALA A 484 -2.89 14.59 -41.60
N PRO A 485 -1.64 14.15 -41.33
CA PRO A 485 -0.60 15.04 -40.86
C PRO A 485 -0.36 16.29 -41.67
N SER A 486 -0.30 16.18 -43.00
CA SER A 486 -0.19 17.32 -43.90
C SER A 486 -1.27 18.39 -43.65
N ASP A 487 -2.53 17.94 -43.48
CA ASP A 487 -3.70 18.79 -43.26
C ASP A 487 -3.69 19.45 -41.87
N TYR A 488 -3.46 18.69 -40.79
CA TYR A 488 -3.47 19.28 -39.45
C TYR A 488 -2.27 20.20 -39.22
N LEU A 489 -1.11 19.92 -39.82
CA LEU A 489 0.06 20.79 -39.71
C LEU A 489 -0.23 22.14 -40.33
N ALA A 490 -0.78 22.17 -41.55
CA ALA A 490 -1.22 23.42 -42.18
C ALA A 490 -2.25 24.17 -41.32
N ALA A 491 -3.19 23.46 -40.70
CA ALA A 491 -4.20 24.05 -39.82
C ALA A 491 -3.62 24.63 -38.52
N ILE A 492 -2.66 23.94 -37.89
CA ILE A 492 -1.97 24.42 -36.68
C ILE A 492 -1.15 25.65 -37.02
N GLN A 493 -0.33 25.58 -38.08
CA GLN A 493 0.56 26.66 -38.49
C GLN A 493 -0.17 27.97 -38.77
N THR A 494 -1.31 27.89 -39.48
CA THR A 494 -2.13 29.05 -39.86
C THR A 494 -3.12 29.48 -38.76
N HIS A 495 -3.21 28.75 -37.65
CA HIS A 495 -4.11 29.10 -36.56
C HIS A 495 -3.75 30.48 -35.97
N LYS A 496 -4.75 31.33 -35.75
CA LYS A 496 -4.58 32.75 -35.35
C LYS A 496 -3.72 32.96 -34.10
N GLN A 497 -3.72 32.00 -33.18
CA GLN A 497 -2.93 32.06 -31.94
C GLN A 497 -1.55 31.42 -32.04
N VAL A 498 -1.28 30.64 -33.09
CA VAL A 498 -0.01 29.92 -33.26
C VAL A 498 0.91 30.67 -34.20
N GLN A 499 0.42 30.96 -35.42
CA GLN A 499 1.10 31.70 -36.49
C GLN A 499 2.59 31.39 -36.59
N ILE A 500 2.92 30.25 -37.21
CA ILE A 500 4.31 29.79 -37.37
C ILE A 500 4.56 29.31 -38.80
N GLY A 501 5.74 29.66 -39.34
CA GLY A 501 6.19 29.19 -40.64
C GLY A 501 6.66 27.74 -40.62
N ASP A 502 7.01 27.20 -41.79
CA ASP A 502 7.44 25.81 -41.92
C ASP A 502 8.70 25.52 -41.10
N GLU A 503 9.72 26.37 -41.17
CA GLU A 503 10.96 26.21 -40.41
C GLU A 503 10.71 26.05 -38.89
N GLY A 504 9.85 26.91 -38.32
CA GLY A 504 9.54 26.84 -36.89
C GLY A 504 8.70 25.62 -36.51
N MET A 505 7.80 25.15 -37.39
CA MET A 505 7.06 23.91 -37.15
C MET A 505 7.96 22.68 -37.29
N ASP A 506 8.89 22.71 -38.25
CA ASP A 506 9.85 21.63 -38.49
C ASP A 506 10.83 21.49 -37.31
N GLU A 507 11.23 22.60 -36.67
CA GLU A 507 11.97 22.58 -35.40
C GLU A 507 11.17 21.91 -34.27
N ILE A 508 9.87 22.23 -34.15
CA ILE A 508 8.99 21.61 -33.16
C ILE A 508 8.86 20.10 -33.41
N LEU A 509 8.59 19.68 -34.65
CA LEU A 509 8.49 18.27 -35.00
C LEU A 509 9.82 17.53 -34.73
N SER A 510 10.95 18.14 -35.09
CA SER A 510 12.27 17.58 -34.86
C SER A 510 12.56 17.38 -33.35
N SER A 511 12.08 18.28 -32.50
CA SER A 511 12.19 18.13 -31.03
C SER A 511 11.46 16.89 -30.49
N HIS A 512 10.43 16.40 -31.19
CA HIS A 512 9.73 15.15 -30.88
C HIS A 512 10.33 13.90 -31.55
N ARG A 513 11.54 14.02 -32.13
CA ARG A 513 12.20 12.99 -32.93
C ARG A 513 11.40 12.59 -34.18
N ILE A 514 10.66 13.54 -34.75
CA ILE A 514 9.84 13.36 -35.96
C ILE A 514 10.55 14.02 -37.15
N GLU A 515 10.66 13.30 -38.27
CA GLU A 515 11.14 13.84 -39.53
C GLU A 515 10.01 14.62 -40.24
N PRO A 516 10.09 15.96 -40.35
CA PRO A 516 8.98 16.79 -40.84
C PRO A 516 8.55 16.46 -42.26
N SER A 517 9.50 16.14 -43.14
CA SER A 517 9.24 15.83 -44.54
C SER A 517 8.30 14.64 -44.73
N LEU A 518 8.40 13.63 -43.85
CA LEU A 518 7.58 12.41 -43.89
C LEU A 518 6.15 12.66 -43.41
N LEU A 519 5.97 13.53 -42.41
CA LEU A 519 4.63 13.96 -41.99
C LEU A 519 3.95 14.80 -43.07
N ARG A 520 4.67 15.73 -43.71
CA ARG A 520 4.09 16.56 -44.78
C ARG A 520 3.71 15.76 -46.03
N ALA A 521 4.33 14.60 -46.23
CA ALA A 521 4.01 13.66 -47.30
C ALA A 521 2.95 12.61 -46.90
N ASP A 522 2.47 12.63 -45.66
CA ASP A 522 1.61 11.58 -45.08
C ASP A 522 2.18 10.15 -45.22
N ASP A 523 3.51 10.03 -45.28
CA ASP A 523 4.22 8.77 -45.48
C ASP A 523 4.39 8.03 -44.15
N PHE A 524 3.35 7.27 -43.78
CA PHE A 524 3.30 6.53 -42.52
C PHE A 524 4.44 5.50 -42.37
N GLU A 525 4.73 4.73 -43.43
CA GLU A 525 5.74 3.66 -43.35
C GLU A 525 7.15 4.23 -43.17
N ALA A 526 7.51 5.24 -43.96
CA ALA A 526 8.80 5.90 -43.82
C ALA A 526 8.91 6.61 -42.46
N PHE A 527 7.83 7.26 -42.00
CA PHE A 527 7.76 7.89 -40.68
C PHE A 527 8.05 6.89 -39.55
N MET A 528 7.37 5.74 -39.56
CA MET A 528 7.54 4.70 -38.53
C MET A 528 8.98 4.21 -38.48
N SER A 529 9.61 3.98 -39.64
CA SER A 529 11.01 3.56 -39.75
C SER A 529 11.98 4.62 -39.23
N ALA A 530 11.84 5.87 -39.70
CA ALA A 530 12.72 6.98 -39.33
C ALA A 530 12.62 7.32 -37.84
N ARG A 531 11.39 7.38 -37.30
CA ARG A 531 11.15 7.69 -35.90
C ARG A 531 11.60 6.56 -34.98
N SER A 532 11.39 5.29 -35.37
CA SER A 532 11.93 4.15 -34.63
C SER A 532 13.45 4.26 -34.47
N ALA A 533 14.18 4.51 -35.56
CA ALA A 533 15.64 4.69 -35.52
C ALA A 533 16.07 5.87 -34.62
N SER A 534 15.32 6.97 -34.65
CA SER A 534 15.58 8.15 -33.82
C SER A 534 15.31 7.91 -32.33
N LEU A 535 14.22 7.22 -31.99
CA LEU A 535 13.90 6.82 -30.62
C LEU A 535 14.93 5.81 -30.07
N LEU A 536 15.44 4.89 -30.89
CA LEU A 536 16.51 3.98 -30.45
C LEU A 536 17.78 4.73 -30.08
N LYS A 537 18.19 5.74 -30.84
CA LYS A 537 19.33 6.59 -30.48
C LYS A 537 19.12 7.30 -29.14
N LEU A 538 17.88 7.72 -28.87
CA LEU A 538 17.52 8.34 -27.59
C LEU A 538 17.66 7.35 -26.42
N VAL A 539 17.21 6.10 -26.61
CA VAL A 539 17.42 5.00 -25.65
C VAL A 539 18.92 4.74 -25.43
N GLU A 540 19.71 4.67 -26.50
CA GLU A 540 21.17 4.45 -26.41
C GLU A 540 21.87 5.54 -25.60
N GLN A 541 21.51 6.80 -25.84
CA GLN A 541 22.03 7.96 -25.10
C GLN A 541 21.66 7.90 -23.62
N ALA A 542 20.40 7.64 -23.30
CA ALA A 542 19.92 7.57 -21.92
C ALA A 542 20.54 6.40 -21.13
N MET A 543 20.71 5.23 -21.78
CA MET A 543 21.34 4.07 -21.16
C MET A 543 22.87 4.12 -21.17
N GLY A 544 23.47 5.03 -21.94
CA GLY A 544 24.92 5.09 -22.16
C GLY A 544 25.48 3.82 -22.79
N LYS A 545 24.72 3.18 -23.68
CA LYS A 545 25.05 1.90 -24.32
C LYS A 545 24.57 1.86 -25.76
N THR A 546 25.30 1.16 -26.63
CA THR A 546 24.83 0.83 -27.98
C THR A 546 23.85 -0.34 -27.94
N ILE A 547 22.72 -0.21 -28.62
CA ILE A 547 21.76 -1.30 -28.79
C ILE A 547 22.25 -2.19 -29.93
N GLN A 548 22.52 -3.45 -29.65
CA GLN A 548 22.87 -4.40 -30.70
C GLN A 548 21.60 -4.81 -31.45
N THR A 549 21.52 -4.48 -32.74
CA THR A 549 20.47 -4.99 -33.62
C THR A 549 20.80 -6.45 -33.94
N PRO A 550 20.03 -7.46 -33.47
CA PRO A 550 20.25 -8.83 -33.91
C PRO A 550 20.03 -8.90 -35.43
N PRO A 551 20.77 -9.77 -36.16
CA PRO A 551 20.50 -10.02 -37.57
C PRO A 551 19.05 -10.47 -37.72
N VAL A 552 18.36 -9.97 -38.76
CA VAL A 552 16.95 -10.28 -39.04
C VAL A 552 16.78 -11.79 -39.16
N VAL A 553 16.24 -12.43 -38.12
CA VAL A 553 15.82 -13.83 -38.17
C VAL A 553 14.32 -13.84 -38.44
N ASN A 554 13.93 -14.24 -39.66
CA ASN A 554 12.55 -14.53 -40.02
C ASN A 554 12.08 -15.77 -39.24
N GLY A 555 11.47 -15.57 -38.08
CA GLY A 555 10.81 -16.61 -37.29
C GLY A 555 9.74 -15.97 -36.39
N PRO A 556 8.63 -16.67 -36.10
CA PRO A 556 7.52 -16.08 -35.35
C PRO A 556 7.99 -15.78 -33.92
N ALA A 557 7.93 -14.50 -33.52
CA ALA A 557 8.18 -14.10 -32.15
C ALA A 557 7.03 -14.61 -31.27
N SER A 558 7.35 -15.17 -30.10
CA SER A 558 6.36 -15.53 -29.10
C SER A 558 5.65 -14.27 -28.61
N GLU A 559 4.34 -14.19 -28.86
CA GLU A 559 3.48 -13.06 -28.53
C GLU A 559 3.08 -13.12 -27.05
N GLU A 560 3.61 -12.21 -26.23
CA GLU A 560 2.95 -11.81 -24.98
C GLU A 560 2.06 -10.61 -25.30
N GLU A 561 0.74 -10.82 -25.29
CA GLU A 561 -0.26 -9.79 -25.55
C GLU A 561 -0.46 -8.89 -24.31
N GLU A 562 0.02 -7.66 -24.37
CA GLU A 562 -0.45 -6.58 -23.48
C GLU A 562 -1.77 -6.06 -24.05
N THR A 563 -2.90 -6.43 -23.42
CA THR A 563 -4.23 -5.88 -23.73
C THR A 563 -4.48 -4.62 -22.90
N GLU A 564 -4.94 -3.54 -23.55
CA GLU A 564 -5.40 -2.32 -22.88
C GLU A 564 -6.89 -2.48 -22.49
N GLU A 565 -7.21 -2.31 -21.21
CA GLU A 565 -8.55 -1.86 -20.78
C GLU A 565 -8.60 -0.34 -20.95
N GLU A 566 -9.28 0.14 -21.99
CA GLU A 566 -9.61 1.56 -22.15
C GLU A 566 -10.74 1.92 -21.16
N THR A 567 -10.47 2.78 -20.18
CA THR A 567 -11.50 3.57 -19.49
C THR A 567 -11.60 4.92 -20.16
N GLU A 568 -12.78 5.22 -20.72
CA GLU A 568 -13.19 6.55 -21.22
C GLU A 568 -13.08 7.66 -20.17
#